data_AF-A0ABD5JEB4-F1
#
_entry.id   AF-A0ABD5JEB4-F1
#
_cell.length_a   1.000
_cell.length_b   1.000
_cell.length_c   1.000
_cell.angle_alpha   90.00
_cell.angle_beta   90.00
_cell.angle_gamma   90.00
#
_symmetry.space_group_name_H-M   'P 1'
#
loop_
_entity.id
_entity.type
_entity.pdbx_description
1 polymer ?
#
loop_
_entity_poly.entity_id
_entity_poly.type
_entity_poly.pdbx_seq_one_letter_code
_entity_poly.pdbx_strand_id
1 'polypeptide(L)'
;MSARTRLRVALAALASAALAACPWAAAHADQTATTHLTGTLADGATWIADVPDRWNGTLLLFSPLPAPYASSCSPRAMRWPGRRTGNNSWNRGVDYARLLAGSAHARQVRALYRTAGLDLRADLASLTRGATIAADPAAVRTARRTSSAGQGLAVPLLDVHTIADNLVPVEQERQFGDRVRRAGDGAMLRQAYVERQGHCTFTTAETVAALHALEHRVTTGRWDDAATPAALQRSATALGLDGAAYVPYRPARLTVGRDRPEHPARH
;
A
#
# COMPACT_ATOMS: atom_id res chain seq x y z
N MET A 1 -62.13 33.37 15.51
CA MET A 1 -63.16 33.22 14.46
C MET A 1 -62.45 32.64 13.24
N SER A 2 -62.56 31.33 12.96
CA SER A 2 -63.64 30.70 12.16
C SER A 2 -63.52 31.09 10.68
N ALA A 3 -63.59 30.25 9.66
CA ALA A 3 -63.62 28.80 9.46
C ALA A 3 -63.64 28.57 7.93
N ARG A 4 -63.13 27.42 7.48
CA ARG A 4 -63.67 26.57 6.40
C ARG A 4 -63.81 27.10 4.96
N THR A 5 -63.01 26.50 4.08
CA THR A 5 -63.43 25.64 2.94
C THR A 5 -64.55 26.12 2.03
N ARG A 6 -64.31 26.25 0.71
CA ARG A 6 -65.23 25.76 -0.35
C ARG A 6 -64.49 25.26 -1.59
N LEU A 7 -64.91 24.07 -2.00
CA LEU A 7 -64.50 23.23 -3.11
C LEU A 7 -65.53 23.39 -4.27
N ARG A 8 -65.09 23.37 -5.53
CA ARG A 8 -65.85 23.02 -6.76
C ARG A 8 -64.79 22.50 -7.75
N VAL A 9 -64.58 21.20 -8.03
CA VAL A 9 -65.40 20.11 -8.62
C VAL A 9 -65.93 20.40 -10.03
N ALA A 10 -65.31 19.80 -11.06
CA ALA A 10 -65.89 18.91 -12.10
C ALA A 10 -64.81 18.64 -13.20
N LEU A 11 -64.25 17.42 -13.32
CA LEU A 11 -64.62 16.30 -14.23
C LEU A 11 -64.48 16.66 -15.73
N ALA A 12 -63.96 15.86 -16.67
CA ALA A 12 -63.29 14.54 -16.82
C ALA A 12 -62.81 14.55 -18.31
N ALA A 13 -61.79 13.84 -18.80
CA ALA A 13 -61.64 12.40 -19.00
C ALA A 13 -60.22 12.16 -19.58
N LEU A 14 -59.38 11.31 -18.99
CA LEU A 14 -59.19 9.87 -19.28
C LEU A 14 -58.88 9.53 -20.76
N ALA A 15 -57.60 9.26 -21.02
CA ALA A 15 -57.19 8.15 -21.87
C ALA A 15 -55.93 7.53 -21.26
N SER A 16 -56.11 6.36 -20.65
CA SER A 16 -55.08 5.52 -20.08
C SER A 16 -54.21 4.91 -21.19
N ALA A 17 -52.89 4.94 -21.02
CA ALA A 17 -52.00 3.97 -21.62
C ALA A 17 -51.28 3.25 -20.46
N ALA A 18 -51.68 2.01 -20.23
CA ALA A 18 -50.97 1.09 -19.37
C ALA A 18 -49.59 0.80 -19.99
N LEU A 19 -48.52 1.12 -19.28
CA LEU A 19 -47.23 0.47 -19.45
C LEU A 19 -46.88 -0.14 -18.10
N ALA A 20 -46.76 -1.46 -18.14
CA ALA A 20 -46.48 -2.33 -17.03
C ALA A 20 -45.35 -1.77 -16.15
N ALA A 21 -45.53 -1.92 -14.84
CA ALA A 21 -44.41 -1.90 -13.92
C ALA A 21 -43.43 -2.99 -14.38
N CYS A 22 -42.37 -2.59 -15.08
CA CYS A 22 -41.17 -3.41 -15.13
C CYS A 22 -40.71 -3.50 -13.67
N PRO A 23 -40.64 -4.70 -13.07
CA PRO A 23 -39.81 -4.85 -11.90
C PRO A 23 -38.42 -4.44 -12.37
N TRP A 24 -37.84 -3.40 -11.76
CA TRP A 24 -36.40 -3.32 -11.75
C TRP A 24 -35.99 -4.58 -11.00
N ALA A 25 -35.69 -5.64 -11.75
CA ALA A 25 -34.92 -6.73 -11.23
C ALA A 25 -33.66 -6.04 -10.72
N ALA A 26 -33.56 -5.86 -9.40
CA ALA A 26 -32.27 -5.69 -8.77
C ALA A 26 -31.39 -6.72 -9.48
N ALA A 27 -30.31 -6.25 -10.10
CA ALA A 27 -29.28 -7.16 -10.53
C ALA A 27 -28.93 -7.92 -9.26
N HIS A 28 -29.47 -9.14 -9.15
CA HIS A 28 -28.97 -10.09 -8.19
C HIS A 28 -27.56 -10.24 -8.70
N ALA A 29 -26.60 -9.62 -8.01
CA ALA A 29 -25.24 -10.07 -8.11
C ALA A 29 -25.37 -11.57 -7.87
N ASP A 30 -25.21 -12.34 -8.94
CA ASP A 30 -25.17 -13.77 -8.88
C ASP A 30 -24.09 -14.01 -7.83
N GLN A 31 -24.49 -14.45 -6.64
CA GLN A 31 -23.52 -14.87 -5.64
C GLN A 31 -22.91 -16.10 -6.27
N THR A 32 -21.86 -15.91 -7.06
CA THR A 32 -21.06 -17.00 -7.58
C THR A 32 -20.76 -17.86 -6.39
N ALA A 33 -21.23 -19.12 -6.40
CA ALA A 33 -20.96 -19.98 -5.28
C ALA A 33 -19.45 -20.03 -5.14
N THR A 34 -19.01 -19.72 -3.93
CA THR A 34 -17.62 -19.51 -3.60
C THR A 34 -17.35 -20.51 -2.50
N THR A 35 -16.46 -21.45 -2.76
CA THR A 35 -16.03 -22.38 -1.72
C THR A 35 -15.15 -21.59 -0.75
N HIS A 36 -15.68 -21.31 0.44
CA HIS A 36 -14.96 -20.64 1.51
C HIS A 36 -14.14 -21.64 2.30
N LEU A 37 -12.82 -21.52 2.24
CA LEU A 37 -11.85 -22.35 2.95
C LEU A 37 -11.16 -21.51 4.02
N THR A 38 -10.90 -22.11 5.18
CA THR A 38 -10.14 -21.46 6.26
C THR A 38 -9.20 -22.46 6.92
N GLY A 39 -8.14 -21.97 7.54
CA GLY A 39 -7.28 -22.82 8.37
C GLY A 39 -6.19 -22.07 9.10
N THR A 40 -5.35 -22.84 9.80
CA THR A 40 -4.18 -22.34 10.54
C THR A 40 -2.95 -23.12 10.08
N LEU A 41 -1.90 -22.41 9.68
CA LEU A 41 -0.61 -22.98 9.29
C LEU A 41 0.17 -23.43 10.53
N ALA A 42 1.19 -24.27 10.32
CA ALA A 42 2.02 -24.83 11.40
C ALA A 42 2.79 -23.77 12.21
N ASP A 43 2.94 -22.56 11.68
CA ASP A 43 3.55 -21.40 12.35
C ASP A 43 2.52 -20.50 13.06
N GLY A 44 1.25 -20.90 13.08
CA GLY A 44 0.16 -20.18 13.74
C GLY A 44 -0.54 -19.13 12.88
N ALA A 45 -0.11 -18.92 11.63
CA ALA A 45 -0.79 -17.98 10.73
C ALA A 45 -2.17 -18.52 10.32
N THR A 46 -3.21 -17.71 10.50
CA THR A 46 -4.56 -18.03 10.02
C THR A 46 -4.70 -17.60 8.56
N TRP A 47 -5.46 -18.36 7.78
CA TRP A 47 -5.72 -18.07 6.37
C TRP A 47 -7.19 -18.29 6.02
N ILE A 48 -7.64 -17.54 5.02
CA ILE A 48 -8.92 -17.68 4.34
C ILE A 48 -8.61 -17.78 2.84
N ALA A 49 -9.32 -18.66 2.13
CA ALA A 49 -9.30 -18.73 0.68
C ALA A 49 -10.72 -18.86 0.15
N ASP A 50 -11.09 -17.95 -0.72
CA ASP A 50 -12.37 -17.94 -1.41
C ASP A 50 -12.14 -18.41 -2.85
N VAL A 51 -12.74 -19.55 -3.22
CA VAL A 51 -12.57 -20.16 -4.55
C VAL A 51 -13.89 -20.05 -5.34
N PRO A 52 -13.97 -19.22 -6.38
CA PRO A 52 -15.16 -19.13 -7.22
C PRO A 52 -15.43 -20.42 -8.00
N ASP A 53 -16.71 -20.79 -8.20
CA ASP A 53 -17.10 -21.99 -8.96
C ASP A 53 -16.52 -22.06 -10.39
N ARG A 54 -16.25 -20.90 -11.00
CA ARG A 54 -15.64 -20.78 -12.34
C ARG A 54 -14.24 -20.20 -12.29
N TRP A 55 -13.46 -20.58 -11.29
CA TRP A 55 -12.10 -20.10 -11.12
C TRP A 55 -11.22 -20.41 -12.35
N ASN A 56 -10.57 -19.37 -12.89
CA ASN A 56 -9.70 -19.47 -14.07
C ASN A 56 -8.24 -19.86 -13.73
N GLY A 57 -7.98 -20.34 -12.50
CA GLY A 57 -6.65 -20.71 -12.02
C GLY A 57 -5.80 -19.56 -11.46
N THR A 58 -6.35 -18.34 -11.36
CA THR A 58 -5.59 -17.19 -10.85
C THR A 58 -5.75 -17.01 -9.35
N LEU A 59 -4.67 -17.17 -8.60
CA LEU A 59 -4.66 -16.93 -7.16
C LEU A 59 -4.50 -15.43 -6.86
N LEU A 60 -5.47 -14.85 -6.16
CA LEU A 60 -5.32 -13.57 -5.48
C LEU A 60 -4.84 -13.83 -4.05
N LEU A 61 -3.57 -13.52 -3.78
CA LEU A 61 -3.04 -13.58 -2.43
C LEU A 61 -3.16 -12.20 -1.78
N PHE A 62 -4.18 -12.03 -0.95
CA PHE A 62 -4.26 -10.90 -0.04
C PHE A 62 -3.56 -11.26 1.27
N SER A 63 -2.36 -10.74 1.46
CA SER A 63 -1.68 -10.79 2.75
C SER A 63 -1.63 -9.38 3.31
N PRO A 64 -2.37 -9.06 4.39
CA PRO A 64 -2.07 -7.90 5.18
C PRO A 64 -0.77 -8.22 5.91
N LEU A 65 0.35 -8.12 5.20
CA LEU A 65 1.66 -8.47 5.75
C LEU A 65 1.84 -7.65 7.03
N PRO A 66 2.02 -8.26 8.21
CA PRO A 66 2.94 -7.67 9.16
C PRO A 66 4.30 -7.74 8.45
N ALA A 67 4.76 -6.60 7.92
CA ALA A 67 5.97 -6.55 7.12
C ALA A 67 7.10 -7.34 7.82
N PRO A 68 7.71 -8.36 7.18
CA PRO A 68 8.91 -9.00 7.72
C PRO A 68 10.16 -8.08 7.65
N TYR A 69 9.97 -6.75 7.61
CA TYR A 69 10.99 -5.75 7.29
C TYR A 69 11.07 -4.57 8.25
N ALA A 70 10.51 -4.68 9.46
CA ALA A 70 11.02 -3.88 10.58
C ALA A 70 12.38 -4.46 11.04
N SER A 71 13.39 -4.44 10.16
CA SER A 71 14.77 -4.60 10.59
C SER A 71 15.18 -3.32 11.34
N SER A 72 15.00 -3.39 12.66
CA SER A 72 15.87 -2.76 13.66
C SER A 72 16.08 -1.24 13.57
N CYS A 73 15.11 -0.48 14.08
CA CYS A 73 15.40 0.77 14.78
C CYS A 73 14.69 0.78 16.14
N SER A 74 15.06 -0.17 17.01
CA SER A 74 14.79 -0.09 18.45
C SER A 74 15.96 -0.74 19.21
N PRO A 75 16.46 -0.18 20.34
CA PRO A 75 17.66 -0.70 21.03
C PRO A 75 17.44 -2.04 21.75
N ARG A 76 16.24 -2.63 21.69
CA ARG A 76 15.94 -3.94 22.26
C ARG A 76 15.36 -4.85 21.18
N ALA A 77 16.22 -5.73 20.70
CA ALA A 77 15.90 -6.80 19.78
C ALA A 77 14.67 -7.61 20.23
N MET A 78 13.64 -7.65 19.40
CA MET A 78 12.66 -8.73 19.45
C MET A 78 13.34 -9.98 18.88
N ARG A 79 13.75 -10.86 19.79
CA ARG A 79 14.35 -12.15 19.49
C ARG A 79 13.22 -13.11 19.09
N TRP A 80 13.02 -13.33 17.79
CA TRP A 80 12.15 -14.42 17.33
C TRP A 80 12.80 -15.76 17.72
N PRO A 81 12.13 -16.65 18.48
CA PRO A 81 12.71 -17.95 18.84
C PRO A 81 12.90 -18.78 17.55
N GLY A 82 14.16 -19.08 17.20
CA GLY A 82 14.49 -20.06 16.16
C GLY A 82 15.15 -19.53 14.87
N ARG A 83 15.18 -18.21 14.62
CA ARG A 83 15.94 -17.64 13.49
C ARG A 83 17.18 -16.90 13.97
N ARG A 84 18.35 -17.46 13.64
CA ARG A 84 19.67 -16.82 13.82
C ARG A 84 19.92 -15.83 12.67
N THR A 85 19.02 -14.89 12.45
CA THR A 85 19.20 -13.83 11.43
C THR A 85 19.90 -12.65 12.10
N GLY A 86 21.21 -12.51 11.90
CA GLY A 86 21.98 -11.37 12.41
C GLY A 86 21.44 -10.01 11.94
N ASN A 87 22.03 -8.93 12.45
CA ASN A 87 21.63 -7.57 12.06
C ASN A 87 22.00 -7.30 10.58
N ASN A 88 21.02 -7.09 9.70
CA ASN A 88 21.25 -6.72 8.29
C ASN A 88 21.25 -5.20 8.05
N SER A 89 20.99 -4.40 9.09
CA SER A 89 20.98 -2.93 9.04
C SER A 89 22.32 -2.32 9.45
N TRP A 90 22.66 -1.16 8.91
CA TRP A 90 23.88 -0.42 9.27
C TRP A 90 23.66 1.08 9.18
N ASN A 91 24.42 1.83 9.97
CA ASN A 91 24.61 3.27 9.76
C ASN A 91 26.09 3.68 9.79
N ARG A 92 27.01 2.75 10.08
CA ARG A 92 28.44 3.02 10.06
C ARG A 92 28.89 3.61 8.72
N GLY A 93 29.47 4.81 8.76
CA GLY A 93 29.93 5.53 7.58
C GLY A 93 28.88 6.43 6.91
N VAL A 94 27.67 6.55 7.47
CA VAL A 94 26.66 7.51 7.00
C VAL A 94 27.03 8.93 7.42
N ASP A 95 27.20 9.82 6.45
CA ASP A 95 27.21 11.27 6.64
C ASP A 95 25.75 11.77 6.62
N TYR A 96 25.20 12.08 7.79
CA TYR A 96 23.80 12.49 7.92
C TYR A 96 23.53 13.88 7.33
N ALA A 97 24.54 14.76 7.25
CA ALA A 97 24.38 16.05 6.61
C ALA A 97 24.22 15.89 5.09
N ARG A 98 25.04 15.03 4.48
CA ARG A 98 24.92 14.66 3.08
C ARG A 98 23.62 13.91 2.80
N LEU A 99 23.24 12.97 3.68
CA LEU A 99 21.98 12.24 3.58
C LEU A 99 20.79 13.21 3.59
N LEU A 100 20.73 14.14 4.55
CA LEU A 100 19.66 15.11 4.62
C LEU A 100 19.66 16.03 3.38
N ALA A 101 20.82 16.45 2.88
CA ALA A 101 20.91 17.28 1.68
C ALA A 101 20.30 16.62 0.43
N GLY A 102 20.38 15.29 0.32
CA GLY A 102 19.78 14.52 -0.78
C GLY A 102 18.29 14.17 -0.60
N SER A 103 17.69 14.52 0.54
CA SER A 103 16.32 14.16 0.93
C SER A 103 15.27 15.12 0.38
N ALA A 104 14.11 14.58 -0.02
CA ALA A 104 12.94 15.38 -0.35
C ALA A 104 12.46 16.25 0.83
N HIS A 105 12.69 15.77 2.07
CA HIS A 105 12.28 16.46 3.30
C HIS A 105 13.29 17.48 3.81
N ALA A 106 14.40 17.72 3.10
CA ALA A 106 15.47 18.61 3.55
C ALA A 106 14.97 20.02 3.91
N ARG A 107 14.09 20.59 3.08
CA ARG A 107 13.51 21.92 3.32
C ARG A 107 12.63 21.95 4.56
N GLN A 108 11.82 20.91 4.75
CA GLN A 108 10.91 20.78 5.89
C GLN A 108 11.69 20.62 7.20
N VAL A 109 12.67 19.72 7.25
CA VAL A 109 13.53 19.54 8.43
C VAL A 109 14.24 20.84 8.80
N ARG A 110 14.82 21.55 7.82
CA ARG A 110 15.47 22.85 8.08
C ARG A 110 14.49 23.89 8.61
N ALA A 111 13.25 23.91 8.13
CA ALA A 111 12.23 24.81 8.64
C ALA A 111 11.84 24.49 10.08
N LEU A 112 11.60 23.20 10.39
CA LEU A 112 11.26 22.75 11.74
C LEU A 112 12.36 23.07 12.76
N TYR A 113 13.62 22.82 12.42
CA TYR A 113 14.76 23.17 13.26
C TYR A 113 14.87 24.68 13.53
N ARG A 114 14.66 25.52 12.49
CA ARG A 114 14.64 26.98 12.67
C ARG A 114 13.50 27.42 13.59
N THR A 115 12.31 26.88 13.41
CA THR A 115 11.15 27.19 14.26
C THR A 115 11.38 26.76 15.70
N ALA A 116 12.05 25.62 15.92
CA ALA A 116 12.35 25.10 17.25
C ALA A 116 13.55 25.78 17.93
N GLY A 117 14.29 26.65 17.23
CA GLY A 117 15.54 27.24 17.76
C GLY A 117 16.66 26.22 17.99
N LEU A 118 16.62 25.07 17.30
CA LEU A 118 17.60 23.99 17.45
C LEU A 118 18.73 24.10 16.42
N ASP A 119 19.92 23.58 16.77
CA ASP A 119 21.07 23.54 15.87
C ASP A 119 21.11 22.25 15.04
N LEU A 120 20.58 22.33 13.83
CA LEU A 120 20.56 21.22 12.88
C LEU A 120 21.98 20.74 12.51
N ARG A 121 22.97 21.64 12.43
CA ARG A 121 24.33 21.25 12.03
C ARG A 121 25.00 20.45 13.16
N ALA A 122 24.84 20.91 14.40
CA ALA A 122 25.36 20.22 15.57
C ALA A 122 24.77 18.81 15.71
N ASP A 123 23.45 18.67 15.54
CA ASP A 123 22.76 17.38 15.63
C ASP A 123 23.17 16.41 14.52
N LEU A 124 23.25 16.86 13.27
CA LEU A 124 23.70 16.02 12.16
C LEU A 124 25.16 15.57 12.34
N ALA A 125 26.02 16.44 12.88
CA ALA A 125 27.39 16.08 13.22
C ALA A 125 27.42 15.05 14.36
N SER A 126 26.54 15.17 15.36
CA SER A 126 26.39 14.20 16.44
C SER A 126 25.94 12.83 15.93
N LEU A 127 24.90 12.79 15.08
CA LEU A 127 24.42 11.57 14.44
C LEU A 127 25.51 10.89 13.61
N THR A 128 26.28 11.66 12.85
CA THR A 128 27.38 11.14 12.02
C THR A 128 28.50 10.54 12.87
N ARG A 129 28.89 11.20 13.98
CA ARG A 129 29.88 10.64 14.92
C ARG A 129 29.37 9.37 15.62
N GLY A 130 28.07 9.32 15.94
CA GLY A 130 27.42 8.17 16.59
C GLY A 130 27.11 7.01 15.64
N ALA A 131 27.34 7.17 14.34
CA ALA A 131 27.03 6.19 13.31
C ALA A 131 28.01 4.99 13.39
N THR A 132 27.74 4.06 14.31
CA THR A 132 28.67 2.98 14.68
C THR A 132 28.12 1.59 14.38
N ILE A 133 26.84 1.48 14.00
CA ILE A 133 26.15 0.21 13.77
C ILE A 133 26.65 -0.40 12.46
N ALA A 134 27.26 -1.57 12.55
CA ALA A 134 27.65 -2.40 11.41
C ALA A 134 26.64 -3.53 11.19
N ALA A 135 26.39 -3.84 9.92
CA ALA A 135 25.62 -5.03 9.55
C ALA A 135 26.51 -6.28 9.63
N ASP A 136 25.90 -7.41 9.96
CA ASP A 136 26.44 -8.74 9.77
C ASP A 136 26.42 -9.08 8.26
N PRO A 137 27.58 -9.28 7.60
CA PRO A 137 27.64 -9.61 6.19
C PRO A 137 26.88 -10.89 5.81
N ALA A 138 26.81 -11.88 6.70
CA ALA A 138 26.05 -13.10 6.46
C ALA A 138 24.54 -12.82 6.47
N ALA A 139 24.08 -12.01 7.43
CA ALA A 139 22.68 -11.56 7.48
C ALA A 139 22.29 -10.73 6.25
N VAL A 140 23.17 -9.82 5.78
CA VAL A 140 22.96 -9.06 4.54
C VAL A 140 22.85 -9.99 3.34
N ARG A 141 23.74 -10.98 3.20
CA ARG A 141 23.68 -11.96 2.09
C ARG A 141 22.40 -12.78 2.13
N THR A 142 21.97 -13.22 3.31
CA THR A 142 20.70 -13.95 3.48
C THR A 142 19.52 -13.08 3.08
N ALA A 143 19.42 -11.85 3.60
CA ALA A 143 18.38 -10.91 3.22
C ALA A 143 18.38 -10.60 1.71
N ARG A 144 19.55 -10.51 1.07
CA ARG A 144 19.60 -10.35 -0.39
C ARG A 144 19.02 -11.53 -1.16
N ARG A 145 19.14 -12.76 -0.65
CA ARG A 145 18.63 -13.97 -1.32
C ARG A 145 17.15 -14.23 -1.02
N THR A 146 16.74 -14.07 0.23
CA THR A 146 15.39 -14.45 0.68
C THR A 146 14.40 -13.30 0.64
N SER A 147 14.92 -12.08 0.60
CA SER A 147 14.21 -10.88 1.02
C SER A 147 14.41 -9.72 0.04
N SER A 148 14.94 -10.01 -1.14
CA SER A 148 14.94 -9.09 -2.28
C SER A 148 14.04 -9.67 -3.35
N ALA A 149 12.96 -8.96 -3.69
CA ALA A 149 12.21 -9.20 -4.92
C ALA A 149 13.15 -8.91 -6.10
N GLY A 150 13.92 -9.93 -6.50
CA GLY A 150 15.01 -9.84 -7.48
C GLY A 150 14.79 -10.69 -8.73
N GLN A 151 13.64 -11.36 -8.83
CA GLN A 151 13.37 -12.42 -9.82
C GLN A 151 12.37 -11.97 -10.91
N GLY A 152 11.96 -10.70 -10.93
CA GLY A 152 10.80 -10.26 -11.71
C GLY A 152 9.46 -10.62 -11.05
N LEU A 153 8.36 -10.15 -11.63
CA LEU A 153 6.99 -10.42 -11.17
C LEU A 153 6.34 -11.51 -12.02
N ALA A 154 6.11 -12.68 -11.43
CA ALA A 154 5.43 -13.79 -12.10
C ALA A 154 3.89 -13.60 -12.15
N VAL A 155 3.33 -12.81 -11.23
CA VAL A 155 1.89 -12.55 -11.11
C VAL A 155 1.64 -11.05 -10.99
N PRO A 156 0.44 -10.55 -11.36
CA PRO A 156 0.12 -9.14 -11.19
C PRO A 156 0.20 -8.73 -9.71
N LEU A 157 0.77 -7.56 -9.45
CA LEU A 157 0.95 -6.99 -8.12
C LEU A 157 0.36 -5.58 -8.08
N LEU A 158 -0.56 -5.34 -7.15
CA LEU A 158 -1.00 -4.01 -6.76
C LEU A 158 -0.42 -3.71 -5.39
N ASP A 159 0.45 -2.71 -5.32
CA ASP A 159 0.98 -2.18 -4.06
C ASP A 159 0.12 -1.02 -3.58
N VAL A 160 -0.18 -0.97 -2.29
CA VAL A 160 -0.92 0.13 -1.66
C VAL A 160 -0.08 0.65 -0.50
N HIS A 161 0.23 1.95 -0.51
CA HIS A 161 1.13 2.54 0.47
C HIS A 161 0.61 3.89 0.99
N THR A 162 0.74 4.15 2.28
CA THR A 162 0.45 5.47 2.85
C THR A 162 1.56 6.46 2.49
N ILE A 163 1.22 7.71 2.17
CA ILE A 163 2.24 8.70 1.75
C ILE A 163 3.05 9.25 2.93
N ALA A 164 2.54 9.13 4.16
CA ALA A 164 3.18 9.57 5.39
C ALA A 164 3.43 8.39 6.34
N ASP A 165 4.04 7.34 5.81
CA ASP A 165 4.49 6.17 6.56
C ASP A 165 5.77 6.47 7.36
N ASN A 166 5.74 6.17 8.66
CA ASN A 166 6.82 6.43 9.60
C ASN A 166 7.76 5.23 9.82
N LEU A 167 7.46 4.07 9.23
CA LEU A 167 8.24 2.83 9.34
C LEU A 167 8.94 2.48 8.03
N VAL A 168 8.21 2.50 6.93
CA VAL A 168 8.71 2.20 5.58
C VAL A 168 8.52 3.44 4.72
N PRO A 169 9.55 4.25 4.47
CA PRO A 169 9.38 5.47 3.69
C PRO A 169 8.80 5.17 2.30
N VAL A 170 7.78 5.93 1.89
CA VAL A 170 7.08 5.75 0.62
C VAL A 170 8.02 5.83 -0.59
N GLU A 171 9.21 6.43 -0.46
CA GLU A 171 10.22 6.42 -1.51
C GLU A 171 10.79 5.02 -1.84
N GLN A 172 10.64 4.04 -0.94
CA GLN A 172 10.96 2.64 -1.24
C GLN A 172 10.13 2.10 -2.40
N GLU A 173 8.87 2.54 -2.51
CA GLU A 173 7.97 2.19 -3.61
C GLU A 173 8.53 2.62 -4.96
N ARG A 174 9.15 3.80 -5.03
CA ARG A 174 9.81 4.23 -6.26
C ARG A 174 11.02 3.36 -6.59
N GLN A 175 11.80 2.93 -5.59
CA GLN A 175 12.93 2.03 -5.82
C GLN A 175 12.46 0.64 -6.28
N PHE A 176 11.36 0.13 -5.72
CA PHE A 176 10.74 -1.12 -6.13
C PHE A 176 10.20 -1.04 -7.56
N GLY A 177 9.39 -0.03 -7.88
CA GLY A 177 8.88 0.18 -9.23
C GLY A 177 9.98 0.39 -10.29
N ASP A 178 11.07 1.09 -9.94
CA ASP A 178 12.25 1.20 -10.80
C ASP A 178 12.91 -0.18 -11.05
N ARG A 179 12.96 -1.08 -10.06
CA ARG A 179 13.50 -2.44 -10.22
C ARG A 179 12.61 -3.30 -11.11
N VAL A 180 11.30 -3.32 -10.84
CA VAL A 180 10.32 -4.08 -11.63
C VAL A 180 10.36 -3.66 -13.10
N ARG A 181 10.41 -2.34 -13.39
CA ARG A 181 10.54 -1.86 -14.78
C ARG A 181 11.84 -2.28 -15.45
N ARG A 182 12.97 -2.29 -14.73
CA ARG A 182 14.25 -2.80 -15.27
C ARG A 182 14.23 -4.30 -15.52
N ALA A 183 13.42 -5.07 -14.79
CA ALA A 183 13.22 -6.49 -15.02
C ALA A 183 12.31 -6.80 -16.23
N GLY A 184 11.61 -5.78 -16.78
CA GLY A 184 10.67 -5.95 -17.90
C GLY A 184 9.20 -6.07 -17.47
N ASP A 185 8.93 -6.16 -16.17
CA ASP A 185 7.60 -6.52 -15.65
C ASP A 185 6.72 -5.30 -15.30
N GLY A 186 6.98 -4.15 -15.93
CA GLY A 186 6.23 -2.92 -15.64
C GLY A 186 4.72 -3.03 -15.89
N ALA A 187 4.30 -3.94 -16.76
CA ALA A 187 2.88 -4.23 -17.00
C ALA A 187 2.23 -5.00 -15.84
N MET A 188 3.01 -5.69 -15.01
CA MET A 188 2.53 -6.50 -13.88
C MET A 188 2.33 -5.68 -12.61
N LEU A 189 2.96 -4.51 -12.49
CA LEU A 189 2.89 -3.68 -11.28
C LEU A 189 1.94 -2.50 -11.44
N ARG A 190 1.10 -2.29 -10.44
CA ARG A 190 0.45 -1.00 -10.14
C ARG A 190 0.76 -0.61 -8.70
N GLN A 191 0.88 0.68 -8.46
CA GLN A 191 1.14 1.24 -7.13
C GLN A 191 0.11 2.34 -6.88
N ALA A 192 -0.59 2.24 -5.76
CA ALA A 192 -1.62 3.16 -5.32
C ALA A 192 -1.22 3.77 -3.97
N TYR A 193 -1.61 5.02 -3.76
CA TYR A 193 -1.17 5.79 -2.60
C TYR A 193 -2.34 6.37 -1.85
N VAL A 194 -2.25 6.32 -0.53
CA VAL A 194 -3.28 6.81 0.40
C VAL A 194 -2.74 7.99 1.20
N GLU A 195 -3.49 9.09 1.21
CA GLU A 195 -3.18 10.31 1.96
C GLU A 195 -3.47 10.13 3.45
N ARG A 196 -2.62 9.36 4.13
CA ARG A 196 -2.72 9.12 5.57
C ARG A 196 -1.35 9.00 6.23
N GLN A 197 -1.31 9.34 7.52
CA GLN A 197 -0.17 9.12 8.40
C GLN A 197 -0.20 7.70 8.99
N GLY A 198 0.98 7.10 9.12
CA GLY A 198 1.18 5.81 9.80
C GLY A 198 1.39 4.65 8.84
N HIS A 199 1.97 3.58 9.36
CA HIS A 199 2.24 2.35 8.60
C HIS A 199 0.97 1.51 8.43
N CYS A 200 0.68 1.11 7.19
CA CYS A 200 -0.49 0.29 6.83
C CYS A 200 -1.82 0.79 7.40
N THR A 201 -1.97 2.10 7.60
CA THR A 201 -3.23 2.69 8.06
C THR A 201 -4.19 2.78 6.88
N PHE A 202 -4.67 1.65 6.38
CA PHE A 202 -5.69 1.60 5.32
C PHE A 202 -7.06 1.39 5.92
N THR A 203 -8.07 1.94 5.26
CA THR A 203 -9.47 1.68 5.56
C THR A 203 -9.91 0.34 4.96
N THR A 204 -11.00 -0.21 5.47
CA THR A 204 -11.67 -1.37 4.89
C THR A 204 -12.08 -1.06 3.44
N ALA A 205 -12.65 0.12 3.19
CA ALA A 205 -13.04 0.56 1.86
C ALA A 205 -11.85 0.60 0.89
N GLU A 206 -10.71 1.14 1.30
CA GLU A 206 -9.51 1.20 0.46
C GLU A 206 -8.99 -0.20 0.12
N THR A 207 -8.99 -1.10 1.10
CA THR A 207 -8.55 -2.49 0.93
C THR A 207 -9.44 -3.25 -0.05
N VAL A 208 -10.78 -3.14 0.11
CA VAL A 208 -11.75 -3.78 -0.79
C VAL A 208 -11.66 -3.20 -2.21
N ALA A 209 -11.47 -1.89 -2.36
CA ALA A 209 -11.28 -1.28 -3.68
C ALA A 209 -10.00 -1.77 -4.38
N ALA A 210 -8.90 -1.95 -3.64
CA ALA A 210 -7.69 -2.54 -4.17
C ALA A 210 -7.91 -4.01 -4.60
N LEU A 211 -8.67 -4.78 -3.81
CA LEU A 211 -9.03 -6.15 -4.16
C LEU A 211 -9.86 -6.19 -5.46
N HIS A 212 -10.88 -5.33 -5.61
CA HIS A 212 -11.65 -5.23 -6.85
C HIS A 212 -10.77 -4.87 -8.06
N ALA A 213 -9.78 -3.99 -7.89
CA ALA A 213 -8.84 -3.66 -8.98
C ALA A 213 -7.93 -4.83 -9.37
N LEU A 214 -7.51 -5.64 -8.39
CA LEU A 214 -6.77 -6.88 -8.64
C LEU A 214 -7.64 -7.93 -9.31
N GLU A 215 -8.88 -8.10 -8.87
CA GLU A 215 -9.85 -9.00 -9.50
C GLU A 215 -10.11 -8.61 -10.95
N HIS A 216 -10.27 -7.32 -11.25
CA HIS A 216 -10.37 -6.82 -12.62
C HIS A 216 -9.15 -7.24 -13.46
N ARG A 217 -7.93 -7.04 -12.92
CA ARG A 217 -6.69 -7.40 -13.61
C ARG A 217 -6.57 -8.88 -13.88
N VAL A 218 -7.01 -9.71 -12.94
CA VAL A 218 -6.97 -11.16 -13.04
C VAL A 218 -8.01 -11.69 -14.03
N THR A 219 -9.22 -11.15 -14.00
CA THR A 219 -10.32 -11.60 -14.85
C THR A 219 -10.16 -11.14 -16.30
N THR A 220 -9.73 -9.90 -16.52
CA THR A 220 -9.66 -9.30 -17.87
C THR A 220 -8.27 -9.40 -18.52
N GLY A 221 -7.24 -9.75 -17.75
CA GLY A 221 -5.86 -9.71 -18.21
C GLY A 221 -5.26 -8.30 -18.32
N ARG A 222 -6.00 -7.23 -18.00
CA ARG A 222 -5.54 -5.83 -18.12
C ARG A 222 -5.90 -5.02 -16.88
N TRP A 223 -5.09 -3.99 -16.57
CA TRP A 223 -5.40 -3.08 -15.47
C TRP A 223 -6.47 -2.05 -15.83
N ASP A 224 -6.57 -1.68 -17.11
CA ASP A 224 -7.38 -0.57 -17.60
C ASP A 224 -7.25 0.68 -16.69
N ASP A 225 -8.36 1.29 -16.26
CA ASP A 225 -8.35 2.39 -15.29
C ASP A 225 -8.57 1.94 -13.84
N ALA A 226 -8.81 0.64 -13.59
CA ALA A 226 -9.24 0.11 -12.30
C ALA A 226 -8.27 0.40 -11.14
N ALA A 227 -6.96 0.43 -11.44
CA ALA A 227 -5.92 0.74 -10.47
C ALA A 227 -5.48 2.22 -10.46
N THR A 228 -6.22 3.12 -11.14
CA THR A 228 -5.95 4.56 -11.06
C THR A 228 -6.42 5.12 -9.71
N PRO A 229 -5.76 6.16 -9.16
CA PRO A 229 -6.19 6.75 -7.88
C PRO A 229 -7.66 7.19 -7.89
N ALA A 230 -8.13 7.75 -9.01
CA ALA A 230 -9.52 8.19 -9.14
C ALA A 230 -10.51 7.02 -9.18
N ALA A 231 -10.19 5.92 -9.88
CA ALA A 231 -11.05 4.73 -9.89
C ALA A 231 -11.09 4.04 -8.54
N LEU A 232 -9.93 3.87 -7.89
CA LEU A 232 -9.83 3.31 -6.55
C LEU A 232 -10.61 4.16 -5.52
N GLN A 233 -10.48 5.49 -5.58
CA GLN A 233 -11.25 6.38 -4.70
C GLN A 233 -12.76 6.26 -4.93
N ARG A 234 -13.22 6.24 -6.19
CA ARG A 234 -14.65 6.05 -6.51
C ARG A 234 -15.15 4.69 -6.04
N SER A 235 -14.40 3.62 -6.30
CA SER A 235 -14.76 2.27 -5.85
C SER A 235 -14.84 2.22 -4.33
N ALA A 236 -13.86 2.77 -3.61
CA ALA A 236 -13.81 2.73 -2.15
C ALA A 236 -14.96 3.54 -1.52
N THR A 237 -15.20 4.76 -2.00
CA THR A 237 -16.29 5.62 -1.49
C THR A 237 -17.68 5.05 -1.77
N ALA A 238 -17.87 4.38 -2.91
CA ALA A 238 -19.15 3.74 -3.25
C ALA A 238 -19.54 2.59 -2.31
N LEU A 239 -18.59 2.01 -1.56
CA LEU A 239 -18.87 0.96 -0.57
C LEU A 239 -19.58 1.48 0.67
N GLY A 240 -19.54 2.79 0.95
CA GLY A 240 -20.21 3.38 2.11
C GLY A 240 -19.69 2.89 3.47
N LEU A 241 -18.41 2.48 3.54
CA LEU A 241 -17.76 1.98 4.77
C LEU A 241 -17.08 3.13 5.55
N ASP A 242 -15.78 2.98 5.84
CA ASP A 242 -14.96 3.81 6.73
C ASP A 242 -14.19 4.95 6.01
N GLY A 243 -14.65 5.34 4.82
CA GLY A 243 -14.08 6.42 4.02
C GLY A 243 -12.86 6.00 3.19
N ALA A 244 -12.31 6.91 2.37
CA ALA A 244 -11.15 6.62 1.53
C ALA A 244 -10.38 7.90 1.20
N ALA A 245 -9.07 7.76 0.99
CA ALA A 245 -8.15 8.86 0.70
C ALA A 245 -7.09 8.47 -0.35
N TYR A 246 -7.48 7.75 -1.41
CA TYR A 246 -6.59 7.51 -2.54
C TYR A 246 -6.23 8.81 -3.25
N VAL A 247 -4.94 9.02 -3.53
CA VAL A 247 -4.41 10.28 -4.07
C VAL A 247 -3.45 10.04 -5.24
N PRO A 248 -3.47 10.87 -6.30
CA PRO A 248 -2.40 10.87 -7.29
C PRO A 248 -1.09 11.32 -6.63
N TYR A 249 -0.16 10.39 -6.48
CA TYR A 249 1.12 10.64 -5.82
C TYR A 249 2.27 9.99 -6.58
N ARG A 250 3.42 10.65 -6.57
CA ARG A 250 4.66 10.15 -7.14
C ARG A 250 5.74 10.27 -6.07
N PRO A 251 6.19 9.16 -5.47
CA PRO A 251 7.20 9.24 -4.42
C PRO A 251 8.49 9.84 -4.95
N ALA A 252 9.25 10.48 -4.06
CA ALA A 252 10.58 10.95 -4.37
C ALA A 252 11.57 9.76 -4.52
N ARG A 253 12.81 10.05 -4.93
CA ARG A 253 13.86 9.04 -4.91
C ARG A 253 14.24 8.71 -3.48
N LEU A 254 14.34 7.42 -3.15
CA LEU A 254 14.84 6.98 -1.85
C LEU A 254 16.24 7.54 -1.63
N THR A 255 16.45 8.21 -0.51
CA THR A 255 17.70 8.93 -0.19
C THR A 255 18.78 8.01 0.35
N VAL A 256 18.37 7.00 1.11
CA VAL A 256 19.25 5.94 1.62
C VAL A 256 19.55 4.91 0.52
N GLY A 257 20.77 4.39 0.48
CA GLY A 257 21.16 3.34 -0.46
C GLY A 257 21.30 3.78 -1.94
N ARG A 258 21.38 5.10 -2.21
CA ARG A 258 21.68 5.64 -3.55
C ARG A 258 23.11 5.31 -3.98
N ASP A 259 24.04 5.40 -3.04
CA ASP A 259 25.41 4.95 -3.20
C ASP A 259 25.41 3.48 -2.81
N ARG A 260 25.44 2.58 -3.80
CA ARG A 260 26.05 1.27 -3.54
C ARG A 260 27.54 1.57 -3.43
N PRO A 261 28.20 1.40 -2.27
CA PRO A 261 29.53 0.85 -2.39
C PRO A 261 29.31 -0.50 -3.08
N GLU A 262 29.83 -0.65 -4.30
CA GLU A 262 30.47 -1.92 -4.60
C GLU A 262 31.33 -2.23 -3.37
N HIS A 263 31.09 -3.37 -2.74
CA HIS A 263 31.87 -3.79 -1.58
C HIS A 263 33.34 -3.45 -1.84
N PRO A 264 34.08 -2.82 -0.91
CA PRO A 264 35.52 -2.77 -1.07
C PRO A 264 35.97 -4.22 -1.22
N ALA A 265 36.51 -4.53 -2.39
CA ALA A 265 37.26 -5.75 -2.59
C ALA A 265 38.32 -5.78 -1.48
N ARG A 266 38.29 -6.87 -0.72
CA ARG A 266 39.36 -7.47 0.09
C ARG A 266 40.59 -6.58 0.33
N HIS A 267 40.89 -6.35 1.61
CA HIS A 267 42.27 -6.33 2.09
C HIS A 267 42.46 -7.53 3.00
#